data_AF-A0A9E3KX24-F1
#
_entry.id   AF-A0A9E3KX24-F1
#
_cell.length_a   1.000
_cell.length_b   1.000
_cell.length_c   1.000
_cell.angle_alpha   90.00
_cell.angle_beta   90.00
_cell.angle_gamma   90.00
#
_symmetry.space_group_name_H-M   'P 1'
#
loop_
_entity.id
_entity.type
_entity.pdbx_description
1 polymer ?
#
loop_
_entity_poly.entity_id
_entity_poly.type
_entity_poly.pdbx_seq_one_letter_code
_entity_poly.pdbx_strand_id
1 'polypeptide(L)'
;MNRYSIAAIALGCALLFAALTDYIPAFVDSEGRVFGLFRLDIYKDALHVASGLWALASAFSRRSAMFFLRVFGTLYFLDGVMGAFTGSGYLDLSIFTDGIRDVSPTIKLLSSLPHLGLGAFGIVVGWSPWRTDRVTA
;
A
#
# COMPACT_ATOMS: atom_id res chain seq x y z
N MET A 1 -16.33 16.29 -1.99
CA MET A 1 -15.09 15.55 -2.32
C MET A 1 -15.45 14.39 -3.25
N ASN A 2 -14.69 14.11 -4.31
CA ASN A 2 -15.04 13.04 -5.27
C ASN A 2 -14.53 11.67 -4.81
N ARG A 3 -15.03 10.57 -5.40
CA ARG A 3 -14.66 9.19 -5.01
C ARG A 3 -13.16 8.90 -5.09
N TYR A 4 -12.45 9.49 -6.05
CA TYR A 4 -11.00 9.29 -6.20
C TYR A 4 -10.26 9.95 -5.04
N SER A 5 -10.66 11.17 -4.66
CA SER A 5 -10.11 11.85 -3.48
C SER A 5 -10.39 11.07 -2.18
N ILE A 6 -11.61 10.54 -2.01
CA ILE A 6 -11.97 9.71 -0.85
C ILE A 6 -11.11 8.43 -0.81
N ALA A 7 -10.96 7.75 -1.95
CA ALA A 7 -10.15 6.54 -2.06
C ALA A 7 -8.65 6.81 -1.81
N ALA A 8 -8.13 7.93 -2.29
CA ALA A 8 -6.76 8.36 -2.01
C ALA A 8 -6.56 8.63 -0.51
N ILE A 9 -7.51 9.28 0.15
CA ILE A 9 -7.46 9.48 1.60
C ILE A 9 -7.51 8.15 2.35
N ALA A 10 -8.42 7.23 1.95
CA ALA A 10 -8.52 5.92 2.58
C ALA A 10 -7.20 5.12 2.47
N LEU A 11 -6.56 5.13 1.29
CA LEU A 11 -5.23 4.53 1.11
C LEU A 11 -4.17 5.25 1.95
N GLY A 12 -4.20 6.58 1.99
CA GLY A 12 -3.28 7.37 2.80
C GLY A 12 -3.36 7.01 4.28
N CYS A 13 -4.57 6.93 4.82
CA CYS A 13 -4.80 6.50 6.20
C CYS A 13 -4.34 5.06 6.45
N ALA A 14 -4.56 4.14 5.50
CA ALA A 14 -4.10 2.76 5.63
C ALA A 14 -2.56 2.65 5.65
N LEU A 15 -1.86 3.43 4.81
CA LEU A 15 -0.40 3.48 4.79
C LEU A 15 0.17 4.09 6.07
N LEU A 16 -0.41 5.19 6.55
CA LEU A 16 0.00 5.79 7.82
C LEU A 16 -0.28 4.86 9.00
N PHE A 17 -1.39 4.13 8.96
CA PHE A 17 -1.68 3.09 9.95
C PHE A 17 -0.65 1.97 9.91
N ALA A 18 -0.23 1.51 8.72
CA ALA A 18 0.83 0.50 8.57
C ALA A 18 2.13 0.95 9.26
N ALA A 19 2.58 2.19 9.03
CA ALA A 19 3.74 2.74 9.74
C ALA A 19 3.54 2.79 11.27
N LEU A 20 2.34 3.15 11.73
CA LEU A 20 2.04 3.17 13.17
C LEU A 20 2.05 1.77 13.82
N THR A 21 1.83 0.70 13.05
CA THR A 21 1.79 -0.65 13.64
C THR A 21 3.12 -1.07 14.27
N ASP A 22 4.25 -0.52 13.83
CA ASP A 22 5.58 -0.83 14.41
C ASP A 22 5.75 -0.26 15.84
N TYR A 23 4.93 0.71 16.23
CA TYR A 23 5.06 1.44 17.50
C TYR A 23 3.96 1.12 18.51
N ILE A 24 3.00 0.25 18.16
CA ILE A 24 1.87 -0.12 19.01
C ILE A 24 2.12 -1.54 19.56
N PRO A 25 2.41 -1.71 20.87
CA PRO A 25 2.75 -3.02 21.44
C PRO A 25 1.70 -4.11 21.22
N ALA A 26 0.43 -3.75 21.05
CA ALA A 26 -0.65 -4.71 20.77
C ALA A 26 -0.50 -5.42 19.42
N PHE A 27 0.30 -4.88 18.49
CA PHE A 27 0.52 -5.43 17.16
C PHE A 27 1.89 -6.08 17.00
N VAL A 28 2.80 -5.92 17.95
CA VAL A 28 4.20 -6.38 17.85
C VAL A 28 4.43 -7.54 18.81
N ASP A 29 4.96 -8.65 18.30
CA ASP A 29 5.30 -9.81 19.12
C ASP A 29 6.64 -9.65 19.85
N SER A 30 6.99 -10.64 20.69
CA SER A 30 8.25 -10.63 21.45
C SER A 30 9.51 -10.69 20.59
N GLU A 31 9.38 -11.04 19.30
CA GLU A 31 10.48 -11.06 18.34
C GLU A 31 10.53 -9.78 17.48
N GLY A 32 9.69 -8.79 17.75
CA GLY A 32 9.61 -7.54 17.00
C GLY A 32 8.91 -7.69 15.64
N ARG A 33 8.04 -8.69 15.46
CA ARG A 33 7.26 -8.85 14.22
C ARG A 33 5.86 -8.29 14.40
N VAL A 34 5.42 -7.52 13.41
CA VAL A 34 4.05 -7.02 13.30
C VAL A 34 3.12 -8.19 12.94
N PHE A 35 2.10 -8.41 13.78
CA PHE A 35 1.16 -9.53 13.72
C PHE A 35 1.81 -10.93 13.66
N GLY A 36 3.09 -11.05 14.07
CA GLY A 36 3.87 -12.29 13.94
C GLY A 36 4.38 -12.60 12.53
N LEU A 37 4.19 -11.68 11.57
CA LEU A 37 4.39 -11.94 10.14
C LEU A 37 5.68 -11.35 9.57
N PHE A 38 5.96 -10.08 9.86
CA PHE A 38 7.07 -9.34 9.24
C PHE A 38 7.65 -8.29 10.20
N ARG A 39 8.89 -7.87 9.96
CA ARG A 39 9.51 -6.77 10.70
C ARG A 39 9.47 -5.50 9.87
N LEU A 40 9.01 -4.42 10.48
CA LEU A 40 9.21 -3.08 9.97
C LEU A 40 10.54 -2.54 10.50
N ASP A 41 11.03 -1.53 9.80
CA ASP A 41 12.19 -0.76 10.18
C ASP A 41 11.95 0.68 9.75
N ILE A 42 12.83 1.58 10.17
CA ILE A 42 12.67 3.01 9.90
C ILE A 42 12.59 3.34 8.40
N TYR A 43 13.21 2.54 7.54
CA TYR A 43 13.15 2.75 6.10
C TYR A 43 11.78 2.34 5.53
N LYS A 44 11.25 1.18 5.94
CA LYS A 44 9.89 0.77 5.58
C LYS A 44 8.85 1.74 6.12
N ASP A 45 9.02 2.24 7.34
CA ASP A 45 8.11 3.23 7.93
C ASP A 45 8.13 4.55 7.15
N ALA A 46 9.33 5.05 6.83
CA ALA A 46 9.48 6.27 6.04
C ALA A 46 8.80 6.14 4.67
N LEU A 47 8.90 4.98 4.03
CA LEU A 47 8.24 4.70 2.75
C LEU A 47 6.71 4.75 2.88
N HIS A 48 6.14 4.15 3.93
CA HIS A 48 4.71 4.21 4.22
C HIS A 48 4.25 5.64 4.53
N VAL A 49 5.00 6.40 5.33
CA VAL A 49 4.69 7.79 5.65
C VAL A 49 4.74 8.67 4.41
N ALA A 50 5.81 8.60 3.61
CA ALA A 50 5.96 9.37 2.39
C ALA A 50 4.82 9.07 1.39
N SER A 51 4.50 7.78 1.22
CA SER A 51 3.41 7.34 0.34
C SER A 51 2.04 7.78 0.86
N GLY A 52 1.81 7.72 2.18
CA GLY A 52 0.58 8.18 2.82
C GLY A 52 0.38 9.69 2.67
N LEU A 53 1.44 10.48 2.87
CA LEU A 53 1.42 11.93 2.65
C LEU A 53 1.19 12.28 1.17
N TRP A 54 1.79 11.54 0.24
CA TRP A 54 1.51 11.71 -1.19
C TRP A 54 0.03 11.41 -1.50
N ALA A 55 -0.55 10.37 -0.91
CA ALA A 55 -1.96 10.03 -1.06
C ALA A 55 -2.87 11.18 -0.59
N LEU A 56 -2.62 11.71 0.62
CA LEU A 56 -3.37 12.82 1.19
C LEU A 56 -3.25 14.10 0.35
N ALA A 57 -2.02 14.45 -0.08
CA ALA A 57 -1.80 15.58 -0.96
C ALA A 57 -2.49 15.39 -2.33
N SER A 58 -2.53 14.17 -2.85
CA SER A 58 -3.20 13.88 -4.11
C SER A 58 -4.72 14.12 -4.05
N ALA A 59 -5.32 14.07 -2.86
CA ALA A 59 -6.76 14.21 -2.68
C ALA A 59 -7.32 15.60 -3.01
N PHE A 60 -6.46 16.64 -3.07
CA PHE A 60 -6.87 18.02 -3.37
C PHE A 60 -7.47 18.22 -4.77
N SER A 61 -7.20 17.32 -5.72
CA SER A 61 -7.87 17.36 -7.03
C SER A 61 -8.22 15.96 -7.53
N ARG A 62 -9.26 15.87 -8.36
CA ARG A 62 -9.65 14.61 -9.01
C ARG A 62 -8.51 14.04 -9.85
N ARG A 63 -7.80 14.88 -10.60
CA ARG A 63 -6.72 14.45 -11.50
C ARG A 63 -5.55 13.85 -10.72
N SER A 64 -5.11 14.54 -9.66
CA SER A 64 -4.03 14.05 -8.81
C SER A 64 -4.41 12.77 -8.07
N ALA A 65 -5.64 12.68 -7.53
CA ALA A 65 -6.10 11.48 -6.85
C ALA A 65 -6.18 10.27 -7.80
N MET A 66 -6.69 10.46 -9.02
CA MET A 66 -6.67 9.42 -10.06
C MET A 66 -5.24 9.00 -10.41
N PHE A 67 -4.32 9.96 -10.54
CA PHE A 67 -2.92 9.67 -10.84
C PHE A 67 -2.28 8.82 -9.74
N PHE A 68 -2.43 9.23 -8.47
CA PHE A 68 -1.95 8.47 -7.31
C PHE A 68 -2.51 7.05 -7.30
N LEU A 69 -3.84 6.89 -7.37
CA LEU A 69 -4.49 5.57 -7.34
C LEU A 69 -4.01 4.64 -8.45
N ARG A 70 -3.81 5.17 -9.67
CA ARG A 70 -3.32 4.38 -10.80
C ARG A 70 -1.86 4.00 -10.62
N VAL A 71 -1.00 4.95 -10.30
CA VAL A 71 0.45 4.71 -10.21
C VAL A 71 0.78 3.93 -8.96
N PHE A 72 0.49 4.49 -7.78
CA PHE A 72 0.79 3.85 -6.51
C PHE A 72 0.01 2.54 -6.35
N GLY A 73 -1.29 2.52 -6.67
CA GLY A 73 -2.08 1.28 -6.57
C GLY A 73 -1.52 0.14 -7.41
N THR A 74 -1.06 0.43 -8.64
CA THR A 74 -0.43 -0.59 -9.50
C THR A 74 0.90 -1.05 -8.92
N LEU A 75 1.76 -0.11 -8.49
CA LEU A 75 3.05 -0.46 -7.89
C LEU A 75 2.85 -1.29 -6.61
N TYR A 76 1.97 -0.85 -5.72
CA TYR A 76 1.70 -1.54 -4.46
C TYR A 76 1.13 -2.95 -4.69
N PHE A 77 0.24 -3.12 -5.67
CA PHE A 77 -0.27 -4.44 -6.05
C PHE A 77 0.84 -5.37 -6.55
N LEU A 78 1.64 -4.89 -7.51
CA LEU A 78 2.72 -5.69 -8.10
C LEU A 78 3.82 -6.02 -7.09
N ASP A 79 4.05 -5.14 -6.12
CA ASP A 79 4.96 -5.39 -5.00
C ASP A 79 4.43 -6.52 -4.11
N GLY A 80 3.13 -6.54 -3.81
CA GLY A 80 2.48 -7.66 -3.13
C GLY A 80 2.51 -8.97 -3.94
N VAL A 81 2.37 -8.90 -5.27
CA VAL A 81 2.53 -10.09 -6.13
C VAL A 81 3.96 -10.63 -6.01
N MET A 82 4.96 -9.77 -6.12
CA MET A 82 6.36 -10.15 -5.92
C MET A 82 6.56 -10.77 -4.54
N GLY A 83 6.10 -10.11 -3.48
CA GLY A 83 6.21 -10.58 -2.10
C GLY A 83 5.59 -11.96 -1.89
N ALA A 84 4.46 -12.26 -2.55
CA ALA A 84 3.83 -13.57 -2.45
C ALA A 84 4.70 -14.71 -3.02
N PHE A 85 5.51 -14.44 -4.05
CA PHE A 85 6.41 -15.41 -4.64
C PHE A 85 7.79 -15.44 -3.97
N THR A 86 8.35 -14.27 -3.65
CA THR A 86 9.76 -14.15 -3.23
C THR A 86 9.90 -13.96 -1.72
N GLY A 87 8.87 -13.46 -1.04
CA GLY A 87 8.95 -12.97 0.33
C GLY A 87 9.57 -11.56 0.44
N SER A 88 9.91 -10.92 -0.67
CA SER A 88 10.59 -9.61 -0.74
C SER A 88 9.86 -8.66 -1.69
N GLY A 89 9.96 -7.36 -1.40
CA GLY A 89 9.41 -6.27 -2.22
C GLY A 89 10.48 -5.56 -3.03
N TYR A 90 10.05 -4.86 -4.08
CA TYR A 90 10.88 -3.93 -4.83
C TYR A 90 10.69 -2.49 -4.35
N LEU A 91 9.55 -2.17 -3.73
CA LEU A 91 9.29 -0.83 -3.19
C LEU A 91 10.22 -0.50 -2.03
N ASP A 92 10.51 -1.48 -1.18
CA ASP A 92 11.48 -1.39 -0.09
C ASP A 92 12.89 -1.88 -0.49
N LEU A 93 13.10 -2.16 -1.77
CA LEU A 93 14.35 -2.70 -2.33
C LEU A 93 14.82 -4.03 -1.72
N SER A 94 13.99 -4.71 -0.92
CA SER A 94 14.40 -5.94 -0.23
C SER A 94 14.69 -7.09 -1.17
N ILE A 95 14.13 -7.10 -2.38
CA ILE A 95 14.52 -8.07 -3.42
C ILE A 95 15.99 -7.94 -3.82
N PHE A 96 16.58 -6.75 -3.69
CA PHE A 96 17.99 -6.50 -4.03
C PHE A 96 18.93 -6.68 -2.84
N THR A 97 18.47 -6.41 -1.62
CA THR A 97 19.29 -6.55 -0.40
C THR A 97 19.22 -7.96 0.18
N ASP A 98 18.04 -8.58 0.15
CA ASP A 98 17.76 -9.85 0.84
C ASP A 98 17.53 -11.00 -0.16
N GLY A 99 17.27 -10.69 -1.43
CA GLY A 99 16.95 -11.69 -2.44
C GLY A 99 15.61 -12.37 -2.21
N ILE A 100 15.50 -13.65 -2.57
CA ILE A 100 14.33 -14.48 -2.27
C ILE A 100 14.45 -14.99 -0.84
N ARG A 101 13.50 -14.65 0.04
CA ARG A 101 13.52 -15.06 1.43
C ARG A 101 13.12 -16.53 1.59
N ASP A 102 13.85 -17.24 2.44
CA ASP A 102 13.55 -18.61 2.86
C ASP A 102 12.60 -18.60 4.07
N VAL A 103 11.32 -18.34 3.79
CA VAL A 103 10.22 -18.38 4.75
C VAL A 103 9.06 -19.16 4.15
N SER A 104 8.17 -19.67 5.01
CA SER A 104 7.05 -20.49 4.54
C SER A 104 6.17 -19.74 3.52
N PRO A 105 5.58 -20.43 2.52
CA PRO A 105 4.70 -19.81 1.54
C PRO A 105 3.52 -19.07 2.17
N THR A 106 3.01 -19.57 3.29
CA THR A 106 1.94 -18.92 4.07
C THR A 106 2.36 -17.55 4.57
N ILE A 107 3.58 -17.42 5.13
CA ILE A 107 4.09 -16.12 5.58
C ILE A 107 4.29 -15.18 4.39
N LYS A 108 4.83 -15.66 3.27
CA LYS A 108 4.95 -14.84 2.04
C LYS A 108 3.60 -14.28 1.60
N LEU A 109 2.58 -15.13 1.56
CA LEU A 109 1.23 -14.74 1.16
C LEU A 109 0.60 -13.76 2.15
N LEU A 110 0.59 -14.08 3.45
CA LEU A 110 -0.05 -13.26 4.49
C LEU A 110 0.62 -11.89 4.62
N SER A 111 1.95 -11.82 4.59
CA SER A 111 2.68 -10.56 4.62
C SER A 111 2.43 -9.69 3.38
N SER A 112 2.01 -10.31 2.26
CA SER A 112 1.72 -9.60 1.01
C SER A 112 0.27 -9.16 0.87
N LEU A 113 -0.64 -9.66 1.72
CA LEU A 113 -2.07 -9.33 1.64
C LEU A 113 -2.37 -7.83 1.74
N PRO A 114 -1.72 -7.03 2.60
CA PRO A 114 -1.95 -5.59 2.63
C PRO A 114 -1.64 -4.91 1.29
N HIS A 115 -0.52 -5.28 0.67
CA HIS A 115 -0.08 -4.73 -0.62
C HIS A 115 -1.03 -5.14 -1.76
N LEU A 116 -1.41 -6.43 -1.80
CA LEU A 116 -2.36 -6.96 -2.78
C LEU A 116 -3.75 -6.31 -2.63
N GLY A 117 -4.30 -6.26 -1.41
CA GLY A 117 -5.63 -5.73 -1.16
C GLY A 117 -5.73 -4.23 -1.43
N LEU A 118 -4.83 -3.44 -0.85
CA LEU A 118 -4.82 -1.98 -1.01
C LEU A 118 -4.43 -1.58 -2.44
N GLY A 119 -3.47 -2.29 -3.05
CA GLY A 119 -3.09 -2.08 -4.44
C GLY A 119 -4.22 -2.37 -5.42
N ALA A 120 -4.90 -3.52 -5.26
CA ALA A 120 -6.06 -3.88 -6.09
C ALA A 120 -7.20 -2.85 -5.93
N PHE A 121 -7.47 -2.38 -4.71
CA PHE A 121 -8.42 -1.29 -4.49
C PHE A 121 -8.02 -0.01 -5.25
N GLY A 122 -6.73 0.37 -5.18
CA GLY A 122 -6.19 1.51 -5.92
C GLY A 122 -6.39 1.39 -7.43
N ILE A 123 -6.10 0.21 -8.00
CA ILE A 123 -6.32 -0.10 -9.42
C ILE A 123 -7.81 0.02 -9.78
N VAL A 124 -8.68 -0.69 -9.06
CA VAL A 124 -10.12 -0.74 -9.35
C VAL A 124 -10.72 0.66 -9.34
N VAL A 125 -10.42 1.46 -8.31
CA VAL A 125 -10.96 2.83 -8.23
C VAL A 125 -10.31 3.75 -9.26
N GLY A 126 -8.98 3.69 -9.40
CA GLY A 126 -8.20 4.57 -10.29
C GLY A 126 -8.56 4.41 -11.78
N TRP A 127 -8.86 3.19 -12.22
CA TRP A 127 -9.22 2.87 -13.61
C TRP A 127 -10.74 2.80 -13.86
N SER A 128 -11.57 2.87 -12.81
CA SER A 128 -13.02 2.89 -12.97
C SER A 128 -13.45 4.11 -13.83
N PRO A 129 -14.10 3.88 -14.99
CA PRO A 129 -14.60 4.97 -15.82
C PRO A 129 -15.71 5.70 -15.05
N TRP A 130 -15.71 7.03 -15.11
CA TRP A 130 -16.87 7.80 -14.67
C TRP A 130 -17.41 8.66 -15.79
N ARG A 131 -18.69 8.41 -16.10
CA ARG A 131 -19.58 9.15 -16.97
C ARG A 131 -19.65 10.59 -16.47
N THR A 132 -19.20 11.55 -17.27
CA THR A 132 -19.69 12.91 -17.11
C THR A 132 -21.15 12.87 -17.55
N ASP A 133 -22.08 12.76 -16.60
CA ASP A 133 -23.44 13.19 -16.89
C ASP A 133 -23.37 14.71 -17.05
N ARG A 134 -23.00 15.15 -18.25
CA ARG A 134 -23.34 16.48 -18.73
C ARG A 134 -24.85 16.45 -18.85
N VAL A 135 -25.54 16.87 -17.79
CA VAL A 135 -26.86 17.46 -17.96
C VAL A 135 -26.60 18.79 -18.64
N THR A 136 -26.52 18.76 -19.97
CA THR A 136 -26.87 19.90 -20.80
C THR A 136 -28.38 19.82 -21.02
N ALA A 137 -29.11 20.64 -20.28
CA ALA A 137 -30.42 21.15 -20.66
C ALA A 137 -30.48 22.60 -20.17
#